data_AF-A0A7S2ISL5-F1
#
_entry.id   AF-A0A7S2ISL5-F1
#
_cell.length_a   1.000
_cell.length_b   1.000
_cell.length_c   1.000
_cell.angle_alpha   90.00
_cell.angle_beta   90.00
_cell.angle_gamma   90.00
#
_symmetry.space_group_name_H-M   'P 1'
#
loop_
_entity.id
_entity.type
_entity.pdbx_description
1 polymer ?
#
loop_
_entity_poly.entity_id
_entity_poly.type
_entity_poly.pdbx_seq_one_letter_code
_entity_poly.pdbx_strand_id
1 'polypeptide(L)'
;LGGAARVSDLQVGQKLTGRVKKYLKQSAVFVDVGCERDGLLEFGEFADGFPADGIDLKYGQSVEVRVLDVDGDKLYLTRRSGSLDRPPRSAKPDFEAPYAALKGLPKDQWMDGVVHSISSWGVFVRVDVPSDLGQVVALLRKQEFDGDFAGRAIRGG
;
A
#
# COMPACT_ATOMS: atom_id res chain seq x y z
N LEU A 1 -34.10 -2.10 13.58
CA LEU A 1 -32.69 -2.51 13.53
C LEU A 1 -32.33 -2.72 12.06
N GLY A 2 -31.83 -1.68 11.38
CA GLY A 2 -31.32 -1.84 10.01
C GLY A 2 -29.98 -2.56 10.10
N GLY A 3 -29.86 -3.73 9.46
CA GLY A 3 -28.61 -4.49 9.45
C GLY A 3 -27.49 -3.69 8.82
N ALA A 4 -26.27 -3.86 9.33
CA ALA A 4 -25.08 -3.30 8.69
C ALA A 4 -25.00 -3.78 7.23
N ALA A 5 -24.58 -2.90 6.31
CA ALA A 5 -24.38 -3.28 4.91
C ALA A 5 -23.33 -4.39 4.81
N ARG A 6 -23.48 -5.33 3.87
CA ARG A 6 -22.45 -6.35 3.63
C ARG A 6 -21.28 -5.73 2.89
N VAL A 7 -20.08 -6.26 3.12
CA VAL A 7 -18.88 -5.81 2.40
C VAL A 7 -19.03 -6.04 0.89
N SER A 8 -19.66 -7.17 0.52
CA SER A 8 -19.96 -7.55 -0.86
C SER A 8 -20.91 -6.59 -1.60
N ASP A 9 -21.68 -5.80 -0.86
CA ASP A 9 -22.65 -4.86 -1.44
C ASP A 9 -21.99 -3.53 -1.83
N LEU A 10 -20.74 -3.31 -1.38
CA LEU A 10 -19.98 -2.10 -1.70
C LEU A 10 -19.37 -2.20 -3.10
N GLN A 11 -19.34 -1.07 -3.80
CA GLN A 11 -18.82 -0.99 -5.16
C GLN A 11 -17.43 -0.37 -5.17
N VAL A 12 -16.50 -0.95 -5.94
CA VAL A 12 -15.18 -0.34 -6.17
C VAL A 12 -15.35 1.08 -6.70
N GLY A 13 -14.61 2.02 -6.11
CA GLY A 13 -14.67 3.45 -6.38
C GLY A 13 -15.73 4.22 -5.60
N GLN A 14 -16.64 3.54 -4.90
CA GLN A 14 -17.63 4.18 -4.03
C GLN A 14 -16.94 5.04 -2.96
N LYS A 15 -17.37 6.30 -2.82
CA LYS A 15 -16.92 7.19 -1.74
C LYS A 15 -17.70 6.89 -0.47
N LEU A 16 -16.99 6.80 0.65
CA LEU A 16 -17.53 6.53 1.97
C LEU A 16 -16.89 7.49 2.99
N THR A 17 -17.63 7.80 4.05
CA THR A 17 -17.07 8.43 5.24
C THR A 17 -17.02 7.39 6.34
N GLY A 18 -15.88 7.26 6.99
CA GLY A 18 -15.69 6.31 8.08
C GLY A 18 -14.96 6.89 9.27
N ARG A 19 -14.77 6.06 10.28
CA ARG A 19 -14.10 6.43 11.53
C ARG A 19 -12.94 5.50 11.82
N VAL A 20 -11.78 6.05 12.16
CA VAL A 20 -10.59 5.24 12.50
C VAL A 20 -10.84 4.46 13.79
N LYS A 21 -10.65 3.13 13.75
CA LYS A 21 -10.89 2.22 14.88
C LYS A 21 -9.62 1.59 15.43
N LYS A 22 -8.65 1.26 14.58
CA LYS A 22 -7.46 0.52 15.02
C LYS A 22 -6.28 0.76 14.11
N TYR A 23 -5.08 0.69 14.68
CA TYR A 23 -3.82 0.74 13.94
C TYR A 23 -3.24 -0.65 13.78
N LEU A 24 -2.71 -0.93 12.60
CA LEU A 24 -1.79 -2.02 12.36
C LEU A 24 -0.39 -1.44 12.25
N LYS A 25 0.23 -1.24 13.43
CA LYS A 25 1.59 -0.68 13.59
C LYS A 25 1.82 0.48 12.62
N GLN A 26 2.72 0.27 11.65
CA GLN A 26 3.19 1.27 10.70
C GLN A 26 2.78 0.95 9.24
N SER A 27 1.83 0.01 9.07
CA SER A 27 1.45 -0.49 7.74
C SER A 27 0.01 -0.19 7.33
N ALA A 28 -0.94 -0.04 8.27
CA ALA A 28 -2.33 0.23 7.94
C ALA A 28 -3.15 0.75 9.14
N VAL A 29 -4.36 1.25 8.85
CA VAL A 29 -5.42 1.51 9.84
C VAL A 29 -6.73 0.83 9.42
N PHE A 30 -7.50 0.41 10.40
CA PHE A 30 -8.88 -0.02 10.22
C PHE A 30 -9.84 1.16 10.36
N VAL A 31 -10.77 1.26 9.42
CA VAL A 31 -11.78 2.32 9.33
C VAL A 31 -13.17 1.68 9.29
N ASP A 32 -13.99 2.02 10.27
CA ASP A 32 -15.41 1.65 10.30
C ASP A 32 -16.19 2.57 9.35
N VAL A 33 -16.76 1.99 8.30
CA VAL A 33 -17.59 2.70 7.30
C VAL A 33 -19.07 2.31 7.38
N GLY A 34 -19.48 1.67 8.48
CA GLY A 34 -20.87 1.25 8.70
C GLY A 34 -21.29 -0.08 8.04
N CYS A 35 -20.33 -0.85 7.52
CA CYS A 35 -20.56 -2.23 7.06
C CYS A 35 -20.18 -3.27 8.13
N GLU A 36 -20.46 -4.53 7.85
CA GLU A 36 -20.21 -5.67 8.75
C GLU A 36 -18.74 -5.89 9.16
N ARG A 37 -17.78 -5.32 8.42
CA ARG A 37 -16.34 -5.37 8.73
C ARG A 37 -15.70 -4.01 8.55
N ASP A 38 -14.72 -3.70 9.39
CA ASP A 38 -13.88 -2.52 9.21
C ASP A 38 -13.05 -2.65 7.93
N GLY A 39 -12.99 -1.57 7.14
CA GLY A 39 -12.14 -1.51 5.97
C GLY A 39 -10.68 -1.28 6.33
N LEU A 40 -9.78 -1.90 5.57
CA LEU A 40 -8.34 -1.73 5.70
C LEU A 40 -7.85 -0.61 4.80
N LEU A 41 -7.36 0.47 5.40
CA LEU A 41 -6.64 1.53 4.71
C LEU A 41 -5.13 1.30 4.91
N GLU A 42 -4.42 0.86 3.88
CA GLU A 42 -2.97 0.63 3.92
C GLU A 42 -2.21 1.96 3.90
N PHE A 43 -1.00 2.00 4.47
CA PHE A 43 -0.20 3.21 4.60
C PHE A 43 0.07 3.89 3.24
N GLY A 44 0.40 3.10 2.21
CA GLY A 44 0.58 3.58 0.84
C GLY A 44 -0.71 4.03 0.14
N GLU A 45 -1.85 4.00 0.84
CA GLU A 45 -3.15 4.44 0.35
C GLU A 45 -3.69 5.66 1.13
N PHE A 46 -2.90 6.25 2.05
CA PHE A 46 -3.33 7.40 2.87
C PHE A 46 -3.36 8.72 2.11
N ALA A 47 -2.49 8.86 1.12
CA ALA A 47 -2.34 10.04 0.28
C ALA A 47 -1.65 9.61 -1.02
N ASP A 48 -1.65 10.51 -2.01
CA ASP A 48 -0.76 10.36 -3.16
C ASP A 48 0.70 10.55 -2.73
N GLY A 49 1.59 9.72 -3.27
CA GLY A 49 2.98 9.63 -2.84
C GLY A 49 3.17 8.91 -1.48
N PHE A 50 4.38 9.05 -0.94
CA PHE A 50 4.81 8.55 0.34
C PHE A 50 4.43 9.53 1.47
N PRO A 51 3.64 9.13 2.48
CA PRO A 51 3.32 9.99 3.62
C PRO A 51 4.53 10.12 4.56
N ALA A 52 5.44 11.05 4.26
CA ALA A 52 6.74 11.19 4.94
C ALA A 52 6.64 11.38 6.46
N ASP A 53 5.56 12.05 6.91
CA ASP A 53 5.29 12.36 8.31
C ASP A 53 4.63 11.19 9.08
N GLY A 54 4.44 10.04 8.42
CA GLY A 54 3.84 8.85 9.03
C GLY A 54 2.32 8.85 8.96
N ILE A 55 1.69 8.23 9.98
CA ILE A 55 0.24 8.07 10.03
C ILE A 55 -0.39 9.35 10.59
N ASP A 56 -1.04 10.14 9.73
CA ASP A 56 -1.73 11.39 10.08
C ASP A 56 -3.13 11.16 10.69
N LEU A 57 -3.62 9.92 10.66
CA LEU A 57 -4.95 9.54 11.11
C LEU A 57 -4.98 9.18 12.60
N LYS A 58 -5.90 9.79 13.37
CA LYS A 58 -6.09 9.59 14.82
C LYS A 58 -7.28 8.66 15.13
N TYR A 59 -7.23 7.92 16.24
CA TYR A 59 -8.35 7.08 16.68
C TYR A 59 -9.62 7.95 16.83
N GLY A 60 -10.74 7.46 16.30
CA GLY A 60 -12.01 8.19 16.32
C GLY A 60 -12.09 9.35 15.32
N GLN A 61 -11.06 9.64 14.53
CA GLN A 61 -11.11 10.65 13.48
C GLN A 61 -12.06 10.21 12.36
N SER A 62 -12.85 11.15 11.85
CA SER A 62 -13.64 10.99 10.63
C SER A 62 -12.73 11.10 9.41
N VAL A 63 -12.87 10.20 8.45
CA VAL A 63 -12.03 10.14 7.25
C VAL A 63 -12.88 9.80 6.03
N GLU A 64 -12.68 10.54 4.93
CA GLU A 64 -13.25 10.22 3.63
C GLU A 64 -12.33 9.24 2.89
N VAL A 65 -12.92 8.20 2.31
CA VAL A 65 -12.21 7.13 1.61
C VAL A 65 -12.99 6.72 0.36
N ARG A 66 -12.31 6.01 -0.55
CA ARG A 66 -12.92 5.25 -1.65
C ARG A 66 -12.75 3.77 -1.40
N VAL A 67 -13.72 2.96 -1.81
CA VAL A 67 -13.56 1.51 -1.89
C VAL A 67 -12.51 1.21 -2.95
N LEU A 68 -11.38 0.66 -2.53
CA LEU A 68 -10.29 0.26 -3.42
C LEU A 68 -10.56 -1.11 -4.02
N ASP A 69 -10.97 -2.07 -3.18
CA ASP A 69 -11.20 -3.45 -3.58
C ASP A 69 -12.07 -4.18 -2.55
N VAL A 70 -12.74 -5.24 -3.01
CA VAL A 70 -13.56 -6.13 -2.19
C VAL A 70 -13.14 -7.58 -2.48
N ASP A 71 -12.51 -8.24 -1.50
CA ASP A 71 -12.03 -9.62 -1.59
C ASP A 71 -12.70 -10.47 -0.51
N GLY A 72 -13.81 -11.11 -0.85
CA GLY A 72 -14.63 -11.86 0.10
C GLY A 72 -15.19 -10.95 1.19
N ASP A 73 -14.77 -11.18 2.44
CA ASP A 73 -15.17 -10.38 3.61
C ASP A 73 -14.17 -9.25 3.93
N LYS A 74 -13.16 -9.04 3.08
CA LYS A 74 -12.17 -7.98 3.24
C LYS A 74 -12.54 -6.78 2.39
N LEU A 75 -12.64 -5.63 3.05
CA LEU A 75 -12.81 -4.34 2.42
C LEU A 75 -11.47 -3.60 2.43
N TYR A 76 -11.01 -3.16 1.27
CA TYR A 76 -9.83 -2.33 1.15
C TYR A 76 -10.22 -0.92 0.74
N LEU A 77 -9.56 0.06 1.35
CA LEU A 77 -9.88 1.47 1.21
C LEU A 77 -8.70 2.25 0.66
N THR A 78 -8.98 3.39 0.05
CA THR A 78 -7.96 4.33 -0.40
C THR A 78 -8.39 5.78 -0.23
N ARG A 79 -7.42 6.64 0.09
CA ARG A 79 -7.52 8.11 0.07
C ARG A 79 -6.73 8.71 -1.10
N ARG A 80 -5.95 7.91 -1.83
CA ARG A 80 -5.26 8.35 -3.04
C ARG A 80 -6.24 8.92 -4.04
N SER A 81 -5.80 9.88 -4.84
CA SER A 81 -6.55 10.33 -6.01
C SER A 81 -6.24 9.44 -7.23
N GLY A 82 -6.92 9.69 -8.35
CA GLY A 82 -6.66 8.96 -9.59
C GLY A 82 -7.12 7.49 -9.61
N SER A 83 -6.36 6.67 -10.36
CA SER A 83 -6.71 5.28 -10.69
C SER A 83 -6.77 4.38 -9.46
N LEU A 84 -7.67 3.40 -9.52
CA LEU A 84 -7.82 2.31 -8.54
C LEU A 84 -7.03 1.06 -8.94
N ASP A 85 -6.36 1.07 -10.09
CA ASP A 85 -5.53 -0.05 -10.54
C ASP A 85 -4.39 -0.27 -9.56
N ARG A 86 -4.23 -1.52 -9.12
CA ARG A 86 -3.12 -1.93 -8.24
C ARG A 86 -2.52 -3.22 -8.76
N PRO A 87 -1.22 -3.44 -8.54
CA PRO A 87 -0.64 -4.77 -8.69
C PRO A 87 -1.41 -5.78 -7.82
N PRO A 88 -1.59 -7.03 -8.27
CA PRO A 88 -2.31 -8.05 -7.52
C PRO A 88 -1.82 -8.18 -6.07
N ARG A 89 -2.75 -8.28 -5.11
CA ARG A 89 -2.39 -8.45 -3.69
C ARG A 89 -1.85 -9.83 -3.34
N SER A 90 -2.15 -10.85 -4.14
CA SER A 90 -1.78 -12.25 -3.91
C SER A 90 -0.35 -12.60 -4.30
N ALA A 91 0.36 -11.71 -5.03
CA ALA A 91 1.77 -11.88 -5.30
C ALA A 91 2.57 -11.62 -4.01
N LYS A 92 2.68 -12.65 -3.16
CA LYS A 92 3.68 -12.64 -2.09
C LYS A 92 5.03 -12.45 -2.76
N PRO A 93 5.78 -11.40 -2.41
CA PRO A 93 7.16 -11.32 -2.82
C PRO A 93 7.86 -12.60 -2.39
N ASP A 94 8.62 -13.18 -3.31
CA ASP A 94 9.67 -14.07 -2.89
C ASP A 94 10.77 -13.21 -2.26
N PHE A 95 10.68 -13.02 -0.94
CA PHE A 95 11.72 -12.34 -0.17
C PHE A 95 12.99 -13.19 -0.06
N GLU A 96 12.94 -14.46 -0.47
CA GLU A 96 14.07 -15.38 -0.51
C GLU A 96 14.74 -15.46 -1.89
N ALA A 97 14.14 -14.83 -2.92
CA ALA A 97 14.78 -14.65 -4.22
C ALA A 97 16.17 -14.00 -4.00
N PRO A 98 17.23 -14.62 -4.52
CA PRO A 98 18.44 -14.73 -3.72
C PRO A 98 19.16 -13.39 -3.71
N TYR A 99 19.46 -12.88 -2.51
CA TYR A 99 20.48 -11.85 -2.30
C TYR A 99 21.77 -12.15 -3.09
N ALA A 100 22.05 -13.42 -3.38
CA ALA A 100 23.14 -13.84 -4.28
C ALA A 100 23.05 -13.27 -5.70
N ALA A 101 21.84 -13.09 -6.26
CA ALA A 101 21.62 -12.48 -7.57
C ALA A 101 22.07 -11.01 -7.61
N LEU A 102 21.95 -10.30 -6.48
CA LEU A 102 22.37 -8.91 -6.35
C LEU A 102 23.87 -8.76 -6.05
N LYS A 103 24.50 -9.78 -5.44
CA LYS A 103 25.90 -9.72 -4.99
C LYS A 103 26.92 -9.47 -6.12
N GLY A 104 26.59 -9.88 -7.35
CA GLY A 104 27.44 -9.73 -8.53
C GLY A 104 27.24 -8.43 -9.30
N LEU A 105 26.23 -7.63 -8.95
CA LEU A 105 25.93 -6.39 -9.67
C LEU A 105 26.86 -5.25 -9.21
N PRO A 106 27.31 -4.36 -10.11
CA PRO A 106 27.97 -3.12 -9.75
C PRO A 106 27.16 -2.31 -8.74
N LYS A 107 27.82 -1.74 -7.73
CA LYS A 107 27.16 -0.99 -6.64
C LYS A 107 26.54 0.33 -7.11
N ASP A 108 26.97 0.84 -8.25
CA ASP A 108 26.52 2.07 -8.90
C ASP A 108 25.53 1.81 -10.05
N GLN A 109 25.16 0.54 -10.28
CA GLN A 109 24.16 0.20 -11.28
C GLN A 109 22.77 0.62 -10.80
N TRP A 110 22.15 1.54 -11.53
CA TRP A 110 20.74 1.88 -11.38
C TRP A 110 19.85 0.77 -11.95
N MET A 111 18.73 0.52 -11.30
CA MET A 111 17.75 -0.49 -11.70
C MET A 111 16.35 0.10 -11.64
N ASP A 112 15.54 -0.24 -12.63
CA ASP A 112 14.11 0.06 -12.61
C ASP A 112 13.38 -0.89 -11.66
N GLY A 113 12.32 -0.39 -11.05
CA GLY A 113 11.50 -1.19 -10.17
C GLY A 113 10.12 -0.58 -9.97
N VAL A 114 9.20 -1.40 -9.47
CA VAL A 114 7.83 -1.02 -9.19
C VAL A 114 7.58 -1.08 -7.70
N VAL A 115 6.97 -0.05 -7.14
CA VAL A 115 6.62 -0.03 -5.71
C VAL A 115 5.62 -1.14 -5.41
N HIS A 116 6.05 -2.12 -4.62
CA HIS A 116 5.24 -3.25 -4.19
C HIS A 116 4.37 -2.90 -2.98
N SER A 117 4.97 -2.29 -1.94
CA SER A 117 4.27 -1.86 -0.74
C SER A 117 5.00 -0.72 -0.04
N ILE A 118 4.29 0.00 0.83
CA ILE A 118 4.83 1.17 1.52
C ILE A 118 4.58 1.01 3.03
N SER A 119 5.60 1.31 3.82
CA SER A 119 5.55 1.46 5.28
C SER A 119 6.07 2.84 5.67
N SER A 120 5.81 3.32 6.89
CA SER A 120 6.30 4.63 7.33
C SER A 120 7.83 4.77 7.42
N TRP A 121 8.58 3.67 7.32
CA TRP A 121 10.05 3.68 7.30
C TRP A 121 10.67 3.51 5.90
N GLY A 122 9.89 3.19 4.87
CA GLY A 122 10.44 2.99 3.53
C GLY A 122 9.48 2.29 2.59
N VAL A 123 9.98 2.10 1.36
CA VAL A 123 9.24 1.53 0.25
C VAL A 123 9.85 0.19 -0.12
N PHE A 124 9.01 -0.83 -0.25
CA PHE A 124 9.41 -2.11 -0.80
C PHE A 124 9.24 -2.05 -2.32
N VAL A 125 10.34 -2.15 -3.04
CA VAL A 125 10.40 -2.05 -4.50
C VAL A 125 10.65 -3.44 -5.07
N ARG A 126 9.81 -3.85 -6.03
CA ARG A 126 10.07 -5.03 -6.84
C ARG A 126 10.98 -4.63 -7.99
N VAL A 127 12.15 -5.26 -8.05
CA VAL A 127 13.18 -4.97 -9.04
C VAL A 127 13.33 -6.19 -9.95
N ASP A 128 13.33 -5.96 -11.26
CA ASP A 128 13.68 -7.00 -12.24
C ASP A 128 15.20 -7.15 -12.24
N VAL A 129 15.70 -8.35 -11.94
CA VAL A 129 17.15 -8.60 -11.91
C VAL A 129 17.62 -8.98 -13.32
N PRO A 130 18.69 -8.36 -13.85
CA PRO A 130 19.31 -8.76 -15.11
C PRO A 130 19.98 -10.14 -15.00
N SER A 131 19.18 -11.19 -15.09
CA SER A 131 19.55 -12.60 -15.27
C SER A 131 18.25 -13.41 -15.20
N ASP A 132 18.26 -14.68 -15.60
CA ASP A 132 17.10 -15.58 -15.54
C ASP A 132 16.61 -15.88 -14.09
N LEU A 133 17.02 -15.08 -13.11
CA LEU A 133 16.81 -15.23 -11.68
C LEU A 133 15.53 -14.55 -11.16
N GLY A 134 14.78 -13.86 -12.04
CA GLY A 134 13.44 -13.35 -11.74
C GLY A 134 13.42 -12.00 -11.02
N GLN A 135 12.51 -11.86 -10.06
CA GLN A 135 12.21 -10.60 -9.36
C GLN A 135 12.62 -10.69 -7.89
N VAL A 136 13.20 -9.61 -7.38
CA VAL A 136 13.49 -9.45 -5.95
C VAL A 136 12.68 -8.30 -5.39
N VAL A 137 12.32 -8.36 -4.10
CA VAL A 137 11.77 -7.21 -3.38
C VAL A 137 12.81 -6.66 -2.42
N ALA A 138 13.26 -5.44 -2.68
CA ALA A 138 14.23 -4.71 -1.89
C ALA A 138 13.55 -3.58 -1.10
N LEU A 139 14.16 -3.16 0.01
CA LEU A 139 13.72 -2.01 0.79
C LEU A 139 14.57 -0.80 0.42
N LEU A 140 13.93 0.27 -0.07
CA LEU A 140 14.49 1.61 -0.10
C LEU A 140 14.07 2.35 1.16
N ARG A 141 15.02 2.72 2.02
CA ARG A 141 14.67 3.41 3.27
C ARG A 141 14.32 4.86 2.98
N LYS A 142 13.42 5.42 3.78
CA LYS A 142 13.00 6.83 3.59
C LYS A 142 14.15 7.84 3.65
N GLN A 143 15.23 7.53 4.39
CA GLN A 143 16.42 8.38 4.47
C GLN A 143 17.25 8.39 3.19
N GLU A 144 17.00 7.43 2.29
CA GLU A 144 17.69 7.24 1.01
C GLU A 144 16.86 7.74 -0.17
N PHE A 145 15.65 8.29 0.08
CA PHE A 145 14.87 8.91 -0.99
C PHE A 145 15.59 10.15 -1.50
N ASP A 146 15.65 10.28 -2.82
CA ASP A 146 16.22 11.42 -3.51
C ASP A 146 15.17 12.19 -4.31
N GLY A 147 15.51 13.43 -4.65
CA GLY A 147 14.68 14.29 -5.50
C GLY A 147 13.21 14.35 -5.07
N ASP A 148 12.32 14.01 -6.00
CA ASP A 148 10.87 13.99 -5.82
C ASP A 148 10.31 12.59 -5.54
N PHE A 149 11.16 11.59 -5.27
CA PHE A 149 10.73 10.19 -5.16
C PHE A 149 9.57 10.02 -4.18
N ALA A 150 9.63 10.69 -3.02
CA ALA A 150 8.54 10.68 -2.04
C ALA A 150 7.21 11.16 -2.63
N GLY A 151 7.20 12.18 -3.50
CA GLY A 151 5.98 12.69 -4.12
C GLY A 151 5.36 11.75 -5.15
N ARG A 152 6.16 10.89 -5.79
CA ARG A 152 5.69 9.95 -6.83
C ARG A 152 5.55 8.50 -6.35
N ALA A 153 6.10 8.14 -5.20
CA ALA A 153 6.10 6.77 -4.68
C ALA A 153 4.70 6.30 -4.31
N ILE A 154 4.08 5.51 -5.18
CA ILE A 154 2.76 4.93 -5.00
C ILE A 154 2.79 3.44 -5.35
N ARG A 155 2.00 2.62 -4.66
CA ARG A 155 1.90 1.19 -5.00
C ARG A 155 1.51 1.00 -6.46
N GLY A 156 2.34 0.30 -7.21
CA GLY A 156 2.20 0.03 -8.64
C GLY A 156 2.81 1.05 -9.59
N GLY A 157 3.33 2.17 -9.07
CA GLY A 157 4.12 3.14 -9.82
C GLY A 157 5.60 3.10 -9.46
#